data_AF-A0A565CUC3-F1
#
_entry.id   AF-A0A565CUC3-F1
#
_cell.length_a   1.000
_cell.length_b   1.000
_cell.length_c   1.000
_cell.angle_alpha   90.00
_cell.angle_beta   90.00
_cell.angle_gamma   90.00
#
_symmetry.space_group_name_H-M   'P 1'
#
loop_
_entity.id
_entity.type
_entity.pdbx_description
1 polymer ?
#
loop_
_entity_poly.entity_id
_entity_poly.type
_entity_poly.pdbx_seq_one_letter_code
_entity_poly.pdbx_strand_id
1 'polypeptide(L)' 'MPAPTVEQFVEAVKETVLANKRWISPPGKGSLYIRPLLVGTGAVLGLAHAPDYTFLIYVSTTSRKAWHRST' A
#
# COMPACT_ATOMS: atom_id res chain seq x y z
N MET A 1 -17.63 5.40 -6.36
CA MET A 1 -16.52 4.90 -5.51
C MET A 1 -16.32 5.87 -4.36
N PRO A 2 -16.89 5.59 -3.18
CA PRO A 2 -16.61 6.36 -1.98
C PRO A 2 -15.15 6.12 -1.57
N ALA A 3 -14.39 7.19 -1.36
CA ALA A 3 -13.03 7.12 -0.83
C ALA A 3 -13.06 7.23 0.70
N PRO A 4 -12.11 6.60 1.42
CA PRO A 4 -11.93 6.87 2.85
C PRO A 4 -11.60 8.34 3.09
N THR A 5 -11.91 8.85 4.29
CA THR A 5 -11.44 10.19 4.67
C THR A 5 -9.91 10.21 4.75
N VAL A 6 -9.32 11.42 4.73
CA VAL A 6 -7.87 11.57 4.86
C VAL A 6 -7.38 10.96 6.18
N GLU A 7 -8.15 11.12 7.25
CA GLU A 7 -7.83 10.59 8.58
C GLU A 7 -7.85 9.06 8.59
N GLN A 8 -8.90 8.44 8.02
CA GLN A 8 -8.99 6.98 7.90
C GLN A 8 -7.84 6.41 7.06
N PHE A 9 -7.52 7.08 5.95
CA PHE A 9 -6.41 6.67 5.09
C PHE A 9 -5.06 6.73 5.82
N VAL A 10 -4.77 7.87 6.47
CA VAL A 10 -3.51 8.08 7.18
C VAL A 10 -3.38 7.12 8.36
N GLU A 11 -4.45 6.86 9.09
CA GLU A 11 -4.42 5.93 10.21
C GLU A 11 -4.16 4.49 9.75
N ALA A 12 -4.88 4.02 8.72
CA ALA A 12 -4.64 2.70 8.14
C ALA A 12 -3.20 2.54 7.62
N VAL A 13 -2.61 3.58 7.03
CA VAL A 13 -1.19 3.58 6.61
C VAL A 13 -0.27 3.40 7.82
N LYS A 14 -0.48 4.16 8.90
CA LYS A 14 0.34 4.05 10.12
C LYS A 14 0.23 2.67 10.74
N GLU A 15 -0.98 2.16 10.92
CA GLU A 15 -1.22 0.82 11.47
C GLU A 15 -0.53 -0.25 10.62
N THR A 16 -0.64 -0.16 9.28
CA THR A 16 0.02 -1.09 8.36
C THR A 16 1.55 -1.07 8.52
N VAL A 17 2.15 0.13 8.63
CA VAL A 17 3.60 0.28 8.83
C VAL A 17 4.04 -0.27 10.18
N LEU A 18 3.30 0.01 11.25
CA LEU A 18 3.60 -0.48 12.60
C LEU A 18 3.50 -2.00 12.68
N ALA A 19 2.44 -2.60 12.10
CA ALA A 19 2.27 -4.04 12.03
C ALA A 19 3.39 -4.74 11.24
N ASN A 20 4.01 -4.04 10.28
CA ASN A 20 5.06 -4.57 9.41
C ASN A 20 6.47 -4.05 9.74
N LYS A 21 6.68 -3.47 10.94
CA LYS A 21 7.95 -2.84 11.34
C LYS A 21 9.17 -3.73 11.12
N ARG A 22 9.05 -5.05 11.32
CA ARG A 22 10.13 -6.03 11.11
C ARG A 22 10.66 -6.11 9.67
N TRP A 23 9.86 -5.69 8.68
CA TRP A 23 10.23 -5.70 7.26
C TRP A 23 10.89 -4.40 6.80
N ILE A 24 10.93 -3.39 7.66
CA ILE A 24 11.57 -2.11 7.38
C ILE A 24 13.08 -2.29 7.41
N SER A 25 13.74 -1.98 6.28
CA SER A 25 15.19 -2.02 6.19
C SER A 25 15.83 -0.98 7.12
N PRO A 26 17.04 -1.24 7.64
CA PRO A 26 17.81 -0.21 8.34
C PRO A 26 17.98 1.04 7.47
N PRO A 27 18.09 2.23 8.09
CA PRO A 27 18.28 3.48 7.36
C PRO A 27 19.42 3.38 6.34
N GLY A 28 19.16 3.84 5.11
CA GLY A 28 20.13 3.85 4.01
C GLY A 28 20.25 2.56 3.20
N LYS A 29 19.70 1.42 3.67
CA LYS A 29 19.76 0.13 2.96
C LYS A 29 18.53 -0.18 2.11
N GLY A 30 17.43 0.53 2.34
CA GLY A 30 16.17 0.30 1.66
C GLY A 30 15.04 1.11 2.26
N SER A 31 13.83 0.90 1.77
CA SER A 31 12.62 1.51 2.28
C SER A 31 11.46 0.51 2.21
N LEU A 32 10.44 0.73 3.05
CA LEU A 32 9.18 0.01 2.95
C LEU A 32 8.29 0.74 1.95
N TYR A 33 8.05 0.13 0.79
CA TYR A 33 7.11 0.64 -0.20
C TYR A 33 5.69 0.32 0.25
N ILE A 34 4.82 1.33 0.23
CA ILE A 34 3.42 1.25 0.66
C ILE A 34 2.54 1.41 -0.58
N ARG A 35 1.61 0.48 -0.80
CA ARG A 35 0.72 0.42 -1.97
C ARG A 35 -0.74 0.33 -1.54
N PRO A 36 -1.40 1.47 -1.30
CA PRO A 36 -2.84 1.54 -1.06
C PRO A 36 -3.62 1.24 -2.35
N LEU A 37 -4.73 0.52 -2.22
CA LEU A 37 -5.64 0.19 -3.31
C LEU A 37 -7.07 0.37 -2.84
N LEU A 38 -7.93 0.90 -3.71
CA LEU A 38 -9.38 0.95 -3.51
C LEU A 38 -10.02 0.17 -4.65
N VAL A 39 -10.54 -1.00 -4.33
CA VAL A 39 -11.03 -1.98 -5.31
C VAL A 39 -12.55 -2.07 -5.19
N GLY A 40 -13.27 -1.91 -6.30
CA GLY A 40 -14.70 -2.24 -6.35
C GLY A 40 -14.88 -3.75 -6.34
N THR A 41 -15.71 -4.26 -5.45
CA THR A 41 -15.95 -5.69 -5.23
C THR A 41 -17.45 -5.99 -5.28
N GLY A 42 -17.81 -7.26 -5.50
CA GLY A 42 -19.19 -7.74 -5.55
C GLY A 42 -19.58 -8.37 -6.89
N ALA A 43 -20.68 -9.14 -6.86
CA ALA A 43 -21.12 -9.96 -7.99
C ALA A 43 -21.94 -9.15 -9.01
N VAL A 44 -21.25 -8.34 -9.82
CA VAL A 44 -21.87 -7.57 -10.92
C VAL A 44 -21.09 -7.78 -12.22
N LEU A 45 -21.78 -8.21 -13.27
CA LEU A 45 -21.23 -8.35 -14.63
C LEU A 45 -21.59 -7.18 -15.56
N GLY A 46 -22.62 -6.42 -15.21
CA GLY A 46 -23.04 -5.24 -15.96
C GLY A 46 -22.07 -4.06 -15.78
N LEU A 47 -22.03 -3.16 -16.76
CA LEU A 47 -21.25 -1.92 -16.68
C LEU A 47 -21.94 -0.92 -15.74
N ALA A 48 -21.70 -1.07 -14.44
CA ALA A 48 -22.24 -0.21 -13.38
C ALA A 48 -21.22 -0.01 -12.26
N HIS A 49 -21.55 0.85 -11.29
CA HIS A 49 -20.75 0.96 -10.06
C HIS A 49 -20.76 -0.36 -9.27
N ALA A 50 -19.64 -0.66 -8.62
CA ALA A 50 -19.56 -1.81 -7.72
C ALA A 50 -20.47 -1.60 -6.50
N PRO A 51 -21.14 -2.66 -6.02
CA PRO A 51 -21.99 -2.58 -4.83
C PRO A 51 -21.18 -2.35 -3.55
N ASP A 52 -19.96 -2.90 -3.52
CA ASP A 52 -19.03 -2.77 -2.40
C ASP A 52 -17.66 -2.25 -2.87
N TYR A 53 -16.91 -1.68 -1.93
CA TYR A 53 -15.55 -1.24 -2.16
C TYR A 53 -14.66 -1.67 -1.01
N THR A 54 -13.51 -2.25 -1.34
CA THR A 54 -12.51 -2.69 -0.37
C THR A 54 -11.30 -1.78 -0.46
N PHE A 55 -10.99 -1.11 0.66
CA PHE A 55 -9.75 -0.39 0.85
C PHE A 55 -8.72 -1.32 1.49
N LEU A 56 -7.55 -1.45 0.88
CA LEU A 56 -6.51 -2.37 1.32
C LEU A 56 -5.12 -1.79 1.05
N ILE A 57 -4.15 -2.10 1.92
CA ILE A 57 -2.79 -1.59 1.82
C ILE A 57 -1.82 -2.77 1.81
N TYR A 58 -1.07 -2.91 0.72
CA TYR A 58 0.07 -3.83 0.66
C TYR A 58 1.36 -3.09 0.99
N VAL A 59 2.33 -3.83 1.53
CA VAL A 59 3.69 -3.33 1.71
C VAL A 59 4.70 -4.31 1.14
N SER A 60 5.79 -3.78 0.59
CA SER A 60 6.93 -4.56 0.15
C SER A 60 8.21 -3.88 0.57
N THR A 61 9.15 -4.65 1.10
CA THR A 61 10.50 -4.13 1.34
C THR A 61 11.18 -3.91 -0.02
N THR A 62 11.82 -2.75 -0.18
CA THR A 62 12.63 -2.43 -1.36
C THR A 62 14.06 -2.24 -0.91
N SER A 63 14.98 -3.01 -1.49
CA SER A 63 16.41 -2.82 -1.24
C SER A 63 16.94 -1.73 -2.15
N ARG A 64 17.80 -0.86 -1.62
CA ARG A 64 18.61 0.01 -2.46
C ARG A 64 19.65 -0.88 -3.15
N LYS A 65 19.40 -1.30 -4.39
CA LYS A 65 20.47 -1.85 -5.21
C LYS A 65 21.48 -0.72 -5.39
N ALA A 66 22.64 -0.83 -4.75
CA ALA A 66 23.82 -0.09 -5.18
C ALA A 66 24.14 -0.63 -6.57
N TRP A 67 23.57 -0.02 -7.60
CA TRP A 67 24.01 -0.26 -8.95
C TRP A 67 25.45 0.26 -8.97
N HIS A 68 26.41 -0.67 -8.92
CA HIS A 68 27.82 -0.37 -9.09
C HIS A 68 27.98 0.33 -10.44
N ARG A 69 27.99 1.67 -10.44
CA ARG A 69 28.61 2.45 -11.50
C ARG A 69 30.11 2.31 -11.30
N SER A 70 30.65 1.21 -11.81
CA SER A 70 32.04 1.15 -12.26
C SER A 70 32.05 1.60 -13.72
N THR A 71 32.17 2.91 -13.91
CA THR A 71 32.77 3.58 -15.08
C THR A 71 33.30 4.90 -14.58
#